data_AF-A0A2V7TQ89-F1
#
_entry.id   AF-A0A2V7TQ89-F1
#
_cell.length_a   1.000
_cell.length_b   1.000
_cell.length_c   1.000
_cell.angle_alpha   90.00
_cell.angle_beta   90.00
_cell.angle_gamma   90.00
#
_symmetry.space_group_name_H-M   'P 1'
#
loop_
_entity.id
_entity.type
_entity.pdbx_description
1 polymer ?
#
loop_
_entity_poly.entity_id
_entity_poly.type
_entity_poly.pdbx_seq_one_letter_code
_entity_poly.pdbx_strand_id
1 'polypeptide(L)'
;MHVLSDLSAIATHGFRGEALPAIAGVSQLLLRTREETSPSGTEVEVHHGRRVHARDVGHPRGTTVEVRDLFGSVPARRKFLRVEPTETGHVAEALTLLALARPDTGFVLTSGGRALIQAPAVDGLAARLYQLFGGTALDGLVPVEGGADWVAVRGFVPRPDRPGSARANLRLFVNSRPVRDRAV
;
A
#
# COMPACT_ATOMS: atom_id res chain seq x y z
N MET A 1 18.59 16.21 4.28
CA MET A 1 19.57 15.87 3.24
C MET A 1 20.08 14.48 3.59
N HIS A 2 19.62 13.44 2.91
CA HIS A 2 20.01 12.07 3.22
C HIS A 2 21.43 11.80 2.73
N VAL A 3 22.26 11.20 3.58
CA VAL A 3 23.63 10.79 3.25
C VAL A 3 23.63 9.42 2.59
N LEU A 4 24.65 9.09 1.79
CA LEU A 4 24.74 7.82 1.03
C LEU A 4 24.64 6.57 1.93
N SER A 5 25.01 6.68 3.21
CA SER A 5 24.88 5.61 4.20
C SER A 5 23.44 5.34 4.65
N ASP A 6 22.48 6.25 4.44
CA ASP A 6 21.06 6.01 4.73
C ASP A 6 20.41 5.08 3.67
N LEU A 7 20.99 5.00 2.46
CA LEU A 7 20.48 4.15 1.39
C LEU A 7 20.79 2.65 1.59
N SER A 8 21.79 2.31 2.40
CA SER A 8 22.13 0.91 2.68
C SER A 8 21.32 0.32 3.84
N ALA A 9 20.56 1.14 4.57
CA ALA A 9 19.73 0.75 5.71
C ALA A 9 18.29 1.26 5.58
N ILE A 10 17.66 1.07 4.40
CA ILE A 10 16.30 1.57 4.15
C ILE A 10 15.26 0.79 4.97
N ALA A 11 15.07 1.22 6.22
CA ALA A 11 14.06 0.69 7.14
C ALA A 11 12.64 1.23 6.87
N THR A 12 12.50 2.29 6.07
CA THR A 12 11.23 2.99 5.81
C THR A 12 10.76 2.86 4.36
N HIS A 13 9.45 2.78 4.13
CA HIS A 13 8.90 2.62 2.77
C HIS A 13 9.18 3.82 1.83
N GLY A 14 9.54 5.00 2.36
CA GLY A 14 9.88 6.18 1.58
C GLY A 14 11.23 6.78 1.98
N PHE A 15 12.05 7.12 0.99
CA PHE A 15 13.39 7.73 1.19
C PHE A 15 13.67 8.90 0.24
N ARG A 16 12.79 9.17 -0.73
CA ARG A 16 13.01 10.17 -1.78
C ARG A 16 12.33 11.52 -1.51
N GLY A 17 11.26 11.55 -0.69
CA GLY A 17 10.45 12.76 -0.50
C GLY A 17 9.66 13.22 -1.73
N GLU A 18 9.65 12.44 -2.81
CA GLU A 18 9.09 12.83 -4.11
C GLU A 18 7.61 12.49 -4.29
N ALA A 19 7.05 11.57 -3.49
CA ALA A 19 5.72 11.02 -3.72
C ALA A 19 4.61 12.07 -3.68
N LEU A 20 4.48 12.81 -2.57
CA LEU A 20 3.42 13.82 -2.42
C LEU A 20 3.59 14.99 -3.41
N PRO A 21 4.79 15.57 -3.62
CA PRO A 21 4.98 16.59 -4.65
C PRO A 21 4.63 16.12 -6.06
N ALA A 22 5.01 14.88 -6.43
CA ALA A 22 4.73 14.33 -7.75
C ALA A 22 3.22 14.13 -7.97
N ILE A 23 2.50 13.65 -6.96
CA ILE A 23 1.03 13.50 -7.01
C ILE A 23 0.38 14.89 -7.10
N ALA A 24 0.74 15.81 -6.20
CA ALA A 24 0.18 17.16 -6.17
C ALA A 24 0.41 17.95 -7.48
N GLY A 25 1.49 17.66 -8.21
CA GLY A 25 1.79 18.25 -9.52
C GLY A 25 0.75 17.92 -10.61
N VAL A 26 0.02 16.82 -10.47
CA VAL A 26 -0.91 16.30 -11.49
C VAL A 26 -2.33 16.10 -10.95
N SER A 27 -2.66 16.65 -9.79
CA SER A 27 -3.98 16.52 -9.15
C SER A 27 -4.35 17.77 -8.36
N GLN A 28 -5.55 17.77 -7.78
CA GLN A 28 -5.90 18.62 -6.65
C GLN A 28 -5.71 17.81 -5.36
N LEU A 29 -4.70 18.15 -4.56
CA LEU A 29 -4.33 17.44 -3.35
C LEU A 29 -4.70 18.27 -2.11
N LEU A 30 -5.36 17.64 -1.15
CA LEU A 30 -5.63 18.18 0.17
C LEU A 30 -5.03 17.26 1.23
N LEU A 31 -4.10 17.78 2.02
CA LEU A 31 -3.48 17.07 3.13
C LEU A 31 -3.91 17.71 4.44
N ARG A 32 -4.40 16.90 5.37
CA ARG A 32 -4.67 17.30 6.75
C ARG A 32 -3.88 16.42 7.68
N THR A 33 -3.19 17.00 8.64
CA THR A 33 -2.42 16.23 9.63
C THR A 33 -2.46 16.89 10.99
N ARG A 34 -2.43 16.09 12.05
CA ARG A 34 -2.24 16.56 13.42
C ARG A 34 -1.39 15.57 14.20
N GLU A 35 -0.29 16.07 14.73
CA GLU A 35 0.55 15.35 15.69
C GLU A 35 -0.16 15.17 17.04
N GLU A 36 0.26 14.17 17.80
CA GLU A 36 -0.40 13.81 19.07
C GLU A 36 -0.41 14.96 20.09
N THR A 37 0.68 15.71 20.17
CA THR A 37 0.85 16.81 21.13
C THR A 37 0.41 18.17 20.57
N SER A 38 -0.02 18.24 19.31
CA SER A 38 -0.37 19.52 18.69
C SER A 38 -1.80 19.95 19.06
N PRO A 39 -1.99 21.21 19.50
CA PRO A 39 -3.32 21.73 19.86
C PRO A 39 -4.24 21.91 18.65
N SER A 40 -3.67 22.10 17.45
CA SER A 40 -4.38 22.22 16.17
C SER A 40 -3.74 21.32 15.11
N GLY A 41 -4.53 20.93 14.10
CA GLY A 41 -4.01 20.29 12.90
C GLY A 41 -3.63 21.33 11.84
N THR A 42 -2.92 20.88 10.82
CA THR A 42 -2.55 21.69 9.65
C THR A 42 -3.21 21.11 8.40
N GLU A 43 -3.81 21.99 7.61
CA GLU A 43 -4.32 21.70 6.27
C GLU A 43 -3.43 22.37 5.22
N VAL A 44 -3.02 21.60 4.21
CA VAL A 44 -2.29 22.08 3.04
C VAL A 44 -3.08 21.69 1.78
N GLU A 45 -3.42 22.68 0.96
CA GLU A 45 -4.09 22.46 -0.32
C GLU A 45 -3.17 22.86 -1.48
N VAL A 46 -3.03 21.97 -2.47
CA VAL A 46 -2.17 22.15 -3.64
C VAL A 46 -2.94 21.75 -4.89
N HIS A 47 -3.00 22.65 -5.88
CA HIS A 47 -3.63 22.37 -7.17
C HIS A 47 -2.55 22.36 -8.25
N HIS A 48 -2.33 21.20 -8.87
CA HIS A 48 -1.42 21.04 -10.01
C HIS A 48 -0.01 21.64 -9.75
N GLY A 49 0.53 21.34 -8.57
CA GLY A 49 1.85 21.80 -8.12
C GLY A 49 1.89 23.21 -7.54
N ARG A 50 0.78 23.95 -7.57
CA ARG A 50 0.68 25.30 -6.97
C ARG A 50 0.00 25.22 -5.61
N ARG A 51 0.69 25.62 -4.56
CA ARG A 51 0.12 25.71 -3.21
C ARG A 51 -0.98 26.78 -3.19
N VAL A 52 -2.18 26.37 -2.82
CA VAL A 52 -3.34 27.25 -2.63
C VAL A 52 -3.25 27.92 -1.26
N HIS A 53 -3.16 27.10 -0.20
CA HIS A 53 -2.95 27.59 1.16
C HIS A 53 -2.27 26.55 2.06
N ALA A 54 -1.81 27.04 3.20
CA ALA A 54 -1.51 26.24 4.39
C ALA A 54 -2.14 26.97 5.58
N ARG A 55 -3.00 26.29 6.34
CA ARG A 55 -3.74 26.90 7.46
C ARG A 55 -4.00 25.90 8.58
N ASP A 56 -4.34 26.42 9.74
CA ASP A 56 -4.80 25.59 10.86
C ASP A 56 -6.19 25.03 10.59
N VAL A 57 -6.44 23.81 11.08
CA VAL A 57 -7.72 23.10 10.95
C VAL A 57 -7.98 22.22 12.16
N GLY A 58 -9.26 22.00 12.50
CA GLY A 58 -9.65 20.91 13.39
C GLY A 58 -9.47 19.57 12.68
N HIS A 59 -8.63 18.68 13.21
CA HIS A 59 -8.39 17.35 12.66
C HIS A 59 -8.06 16.37 13.80
N PRO A 60 -8.55 15.12 13.80
CA PRO A 60 -8.14 14.13 14.80
C PRO A 60 -6.63 13.81 14.69
N ARG A 61 -6.07 13.07 15.64
CA ARG A 61 -4.66 12.65 15.53
C ARG A 61 -4.48 11.80 14.26
N GLY A 62 -3.42 12.05 13.50
CA GLY A 62 -3.08 11.29 12.30
C GLY A 62 -3.05 12.15 11.04
N THR A 63 -3.19 11.51 9.89
CA THR A 63 -3.05 12.17 8.58
C THR A 63 -4.13 11.69 7.63
N THR A 64 -4.73 12.62 6.91
CA THR A 64 -5.65 12.37 5.79
C THR A 64 -5.08 13.00 4.54
N VAL A 65 -5.01 12.23 3.46
CA VAL A 65 -4.61 12.72 2.14
C VAL A 65 -5.76 12.46 1.18
N GLU A 66 -6.28 13.52 0.57
CA GLU A 66 -7.31 13.47 -0.46
C GLU A 66 -6.70 13.89 -1.80
N VAL A 67 -6.95 13.09 -2.84
CA VAL A 67 -6.47 13.33 -4.20
C VAL A 67 -7.68 13.36 -5.12
N ARG A 68 -7.97 14.53 -5.69
CA ARG A 68 -9.05 14.75 -6.65
C ARG A 68 -8.50 15.12 -8.02
N ASP A 69 -9.30 14.87 -9.06
CA ASP A 69 -8.98 15.21 -10.45
C ASP A 69 -7.57 14.75 -10.87
N LEU A 70 -7.26 13.48 -10.62
CA LEU A 70 -5.97 12.89 -10.99
C LEU A 70 -5.78 12.95 -12.52
N PHE A 71 -4.63 13.48 -12.93
CA PHE A 71 -4.31 13.81 -14.32
C PHE A 71 -5.21 14.90 -14.94
N GLY A 72 -5.87 15.71 -14.11
CA GLY A 72 -6.58 16.96 -14.41
C GLY A 72 -5.92 17.83 -15.47
N SER A 73 -4.71 18.26 -15.15
CA SER A 73 -3.88 19.13 -15.96
C SER A 73 -3.07 18.43 -17.05
N VAL A 74 -3.15 17.10 -17.18
CA VAL A 74 -2.27 16.31 -18.07
C VAL A 74 -3.10 15.35 -18.96
N PRO A 75 -3.78 15.86 -20.01
CA PRO A 75 -4.70 15.07 -20.83
C PRO A 75 -4.07 13.83 -21.47
N ALA A 76 -2.80 13.91 -21.86
CA ALA A 76 -2.07 12.78 -22.43
C ALA A 76 -1.97 11.61 -21.44
N ARG A 77 -1.71 11.87 -20.15
CA ARG A 77 -1.66 10.84 -19.10
C ARG A 77 -3.04 10.28 -18.79
N ARG A 78 -4.06 11.14 -18.77
CA ARG A 78 -5.46 10.72 -18.54
C ARG A 78 -5.92 9.67 -19.56
N LYS A 79 -5.46 9.74 -20.82
CA LYS A 79 -5.76 8.75 -21.86
C LYS A 79 -5.21 7.34 -21.58
N PHE A 80 -4.24 7.19 -20.66
CA PHE A 80 -3.70 5.88 -20.27
C PHE A 80 -4.48 5.22 -19.13
N LEU A 81 -5.40 5.94 -18.48
CA LEU A 81 -6.30 5.33 -17.50
C LEU A 81 -7.14 4.27 -18.20
N ARG A 82 -7.17 3.08 -17.60
CA ARG A 82 -8.07 2.02 -18.04
C ARG A 82 -9.47 2.30 -17.51
N VAL A 83 -10.41 1.42 -17.87
CA VAL A 83 -11.76 1.44 -17.31
C VAL A 83 -11.71 1.28 -15.78
N GLU A 84 -12.66 1.91 -15.09
CA GLU A 84 -12.71 1.98 -13.63
C GLU A 84 -12.55 0.62 -12.91
N PRO A 85 -13.19 -0.49 -13.36
CA PRO A 85 -12.99 -1.79 -12.73
C PRO A 85 -11.54 -2.28 -12.76
N THR A 86 -10.80 -1.96 -13.83
CA THR A 86 -9.39 -2.37 -13.95
C THR A 86 -8.50 -1.59 -13.00
N GLU A 87 -8.67 -0.27 -12.91
CA GLU A 87 -7.89 0.55 -11.97
C GLU A 87 -8.23 0.22 -10.51
N THR A 88 -9.52 -0.03 -10.21
CA THR A 88 -9.96 -0.49 -8.89
C THR A 88 -9.29 -1.81 -8.53
N GLY A 89 -9.17 -2.75 -9.49
CA GLY A 89 -8.45 -4.00 -9.31
C GLY A 89 -6.95 -3.80 -9.01
N HIS A 90 -6.30 -2.85 -9.69
CA HIS A 90 -4.90 -2.51 -9.39
C HIS A 90 -4.72 -1.92 -7.97
N VAL A 91 -5.63 -1.05 -7.54
CA VAL A 91 -5.62 -0.49 -6.17
C VAL A 91 -5.84 -1.58 -5.12
N ALA A 92 -6.80 -2.48 -5.37
CA ALA A 92 -7.08 -3.60 -4.48
C ALA A 92 -5.87 -4.54 -4.34
N GLU A 93 -5.18 -4.87 -5.44
CA GLU A 93 -3.95 -5.68 -5.38
C GLU A 93 -2.84 -4.96 -4.62
N ALA A 94 -2.64 -3.65 -4.86
CA ALA A 94 -1.64 -2.87 -4.14
C ALA A 94 -1.90 -2.87 -2.62
N LEU A 95 -3.16 -2.68 -2.21
CA LEU A 95 -3.52 -2.74 -0.78
C LEU A 95 -3.40 -4.14 -0.21
N THR A 96 -3.72 -5.17 -0.99
CA THR A 96 -3.54 -6.58 -0.60
C THR A 96 -2.07 -6.89 -0.30
N LEU A 97 -1.13 -6.40 -1.13
CA LEU A 97 0.30 -6.55 -0.87
C LEU A 97 0.75 -5.84 0.42
N LEU A 98 0.26 -4.63 0.68
CA LEU A 98 0.54 -3.91 1.93
C LEU A 98 -0.04 -4.65 3.15
N ALA A 99 -1.26 -5.17 3.00
CA ALA A 99 -1.93 -5.93 4.06
C ALA A 99 -1.18 -7.24 4.36
N LEU A 100 -0.68 -7.95 3.36
CA LEU A 100 0.14 -9.15 3.58
C LEU A 100 1.49 -8.83 4.24
N ALA A 101 2.10 -7.70 3.88
CA ALA A 101 3.37 -7.25 4.47
C ALA A 101 3.24 -6.84 5.94
N ARG A 102 2.07 -6.34 6.36
CA ARG A 102 1.80 -5.82 7.73
C ARG A 102 0.50 -6.40 8.32
N PRO A 103 0.49 -7.65 8.78
CA PRO A 103 -0.66 -8.25 9.47
C PRO A 103 -1.11 -7.47 10.70
N ASP A 104 -0.17 -6.81 11.38
CA ASP A 104 -0.36 -6.00 12.59
C ASP A 104 -1.09 -4.67 12.34
N THR A 105 -1.30 -4.28 11.08
CA THR A 105 -2.01 -3.04 10.72
C THR A 105 -3.35 -3.37 10.05
N GLY A 106 -4.39 -2.61 10.40
CA GLY A 106 -5.73 -2.73 9.80
C GLY A 106 -5.84 -1.98 8.48
N PHE A 107 -6.51 -2.58 7.49
CA PHE A 107 -6.72 -2.00 6.17
C PHE A 107 -8.20 -2.06 5.76
N VAL A 108 -8.69 -0.99 5.15
CA VAL A 108 -10.04 -0.92 4.55
C VAL A 108 -9.92 -0.29 3.16
N LEU A 109 -10.56 -0.90 2.18
CA LEU A 109 -10.77 -0.33 0.85
C LEU A 109 -12.25 -0.24 0.56
N THR A 110 -12.72 0.96 0.21
CA THR A 110 -14.09 1.21 -0.24
C THR A 110 -14.06 1.81 -1.63
N SER A 111 -14.90 1.30 -2.52
CA SER A 111 -15.12 1.87 -3.87
C SER A 111 -16.62 1.87 -4.19
N GLY A 112 -17.13 2.96 -4.74
CA GLY A 112 -18.56 3.09 -5.06
C GLY A 112 -19.50 2.87 -3.88
N GLY A 113 -19.07 3.21 -2.66
CA GLY A 113 -19.82 2.97 -1.42
C GLY A 113 -19.79 1.53 -0.89
N ARG A 114 -19.15 0.59 -1.59
CA ARG A 114 -19.01 -0.81 -1.18
C ARG A 114 -17.62 -1.07 -0.62
N ALA A 115 -17.55 -1.78 0.50
CA ALA A 115 -16.28 -2.31 1.01
C ALA A 115 -15.77 -3.45 0.10
N LEU A 116 -14.55 -3.28 -0.42
CA LEU A 116 -13.86 -4.26 -1.25
C LEU A 116 -12.85 -5.09 -0.44
N ILE A 117 -12.17 -4.45 0.52
CA ILE A 117 -11.25 -5.10 1.45
C ILE A 117 -11.57 -4.62 2.85
N GLN A 118 -11.71 -5.55 3.79
CA GLN A 118 -11.77 -5.28 5.22
C GLN A 118 -10.87 -6.28 5.94
N ALA A 119 -9.69 -5.82 6.34
CA ALA A 119 -8.68 -6.64 6.98
C ALA A 119 -8.23 -5.95 8.28
N PRO A 120 -8.95 -6.12 9.41
CA PRO A 120 -8.49 -5.59 10.69
C PRO A 120 -7.13 -6.19 11.08
N ALA A 121 -6.43 -5.53 12.00
CA ALA A 121 -5.15 -6.01 12.51
C ALA A 121 -5.30 -7.42 13.11
N VAL A 122 -4.34 -8.29 12.82
CA VAL A 122 -4.31 -9.69 13.26
C VAL A 122 -2.88 -10.14 13.56
N ASP A 123 -2.79 -11.18 14.38
CA ASP A 123 -1.52 -11.80 14.71
C ASP A 123 -1.11 -12.79 13.63
N GLY A 124 -0.10 -12.41 12.85
CA GLY A 124 0.58 -13.28 11.91
C GLY A 124 -0.07 -13.42 10.53
N LEU A 125 0.70 -14.02 9.62
CA LEU A 125 0.37 -14.09 8.20
C LEU A 125 -0.79 -15.04 7.90
N ALA A 126 -0.95 -16.14 8.64
CA ALA A 126 -2.04 -17.11 8.45
C ALA A 126 -3.43 -16.46 8.61
N ALA A 127 -3.62 -15.69 9.69
CA ALA A 127 -4.85 -14.97 9.96
C ALA A 127 -5.14 -13.91 8.88
N ARG A 128 -4.09 -13.22 8.41
CA ARG A 128 -4.21 -12.24 7.32
C ARG A 128 -4.57 -12.89 5.98
N LEU A 129 -4.01 -14.06 5.67
CA LEU A 129 -4.39 -14.85 4.49
C LEU A 129 -5.85 -15.29 4.54
N TYR A 130 -6.32 -15.75 5.71
CA TYR A 130 -7.72 -16.09 5.91
C TYR A 130 -8.65 -14.89 5.64
N GLN A 131 -8.32 -13.71 6.17
CA GLN A 131 -9.11 -12.49 5.94
C GLN A 131 -9.21 -12.08 4.46
N LEU A 132 -8.10 -12.22 3.72
CA LEU A 132 -8.02 -11.73 2.33
C LEU A 132 -8.53 -12.75 1.30
N PHE A 133 -8.35 -14.04 1.56
CA PHE A 133 -8.61 -15.11 0.58
C PHE A 133 -9.59 -16.18 1.05
N GLY A 134 -9.99 -16.18 2.32
CA GLY A 134 -10.93 -17.13 2.91
C GLY A 134 -10.28 -18.47 3.32
N GLY A 135 -11.04 -19.26 4.08
CA GLY A 135 -10.58 -20.55 4.62
C GLY A 135 -10.18 -21.57 3.55
N THR A 136 -10.97 -21.71 2.49
CA THR A 136 -10.69 -22.65 1.40
C THR A 136 -9.33 -22.39 0.73
N ALA A 137 -8.95 -21.12 0.58
CA ALA A 137 -7.65 -20.77 0.03
C ALA A 137 -6.53 -21.12 1.01
N LEU A 138 -6.71 -20.83 2.30
CA LEU A 138 -5.73 -21.14 3.34
C LEU A 138 -5.53 -22.66 3.52
N ASP A 139 -6.59 -23.46 3.44
CA ASP A 139 -6.53 -24.93 3.51
C ASP A 139 -5.69 -25.55 2.39
N GLY A 140 -5.60 -24.84 1.26
CA GLY A 140 -4.76 -25.21 0.12
C GLY A 140 -3.29 -24.82 0.28
N LEU A 141 -2.90 -24.21 1.40
CA LEU A 141 -1.55 -23.72 1.66
C LEU A 141 -0.89 -24.49 2.82
N VAL A 142 0.44 -24.59 2.77
CA VAL A 142 1.27 -25.06 3.86
C VAL A 142 2.28 -23.98 4.26
N PRO A 143 2.51 -23.78 5.56
CA PRO A 143 3.54 -22.85 6.01
C PRO A 143 4.91 -23.36 5.60
N VAL A 144 5.79 -22.43 5.23
CA VAL A 144 7.20 -22.69 4.97
C VAL A 144 8.04 -21.80 5.88
N GLU A 145 9.05 -22.41 6.48
CA GLU A 145 10.06 -21.72 7.27
C GLU A 145 11.42 -22.33 6.95
N GLY A 146 12.43 -21.49 6.81
CA GLY A 146 13.78 -21.94 6.50
C GLY A 146 14.70 -20.76 6.25
N GLY A 147 15.86 -21.03 5.65
CA GLY A 147 16.86 -20.01 5.38
C GLY A 147 18.28 -20.52 5.57
N ALA A 148 19.22 -19.57 5.61
CA ALA A 148 20.62 -19.77 5.94
C ALA A 148 21.04 -18.70 6.97
N ASP A 149 22.29 -18.71 7.43
CA ASP A 149 22.78 -17.80 8.49
C ASP A 149 22.52 -16.31 8.20
N TRP A 150 22.41 -15.93 6.92
CA TRP A 150 22.23 -14.55 6.47
C TRP A 150 20.83 -14.25 5.90
N VAL A 151 19.92 -15.22 5.83
CA VAL A 151 18.58 -15.04 5.26
C VAL A 151 17.55 -15.92 5.95
N ALA A 152 16.40 -15.33 6.30
CA ALA A 152 15.23 -16.07 6.77
C ALA A 152 14.13 -16.04 5.71
N VAL A 153 13.55 -17.19 5.43
CA VAL A 153 12.40 -17.36 4.54
C VAL A 153 11.22 -17.85 5.35
N ARG A 154 10.12 -17.13 5.26
CA ARG A 154 8.85 -17.48 5.90
C ARG A 154 7.71 -17.20 4.94
N GLY A 155 6.68 -18.04 4.93
CA GLY A 155 5.52 -17.80 4.08
C GLY A 155 4.60 -19.00 3.98
N PHE A 156 3.85 -19.03 2.88
CA PHE A 156 2.91 -20.09 2.55
C PHE A 156 3.07 -20.47 1.09
N VAL A 157 3.04 -21.77 0.80
CA VAL A 157 3.08 -22.32 -0.57
C VAL A 157 1.91 -23.26 -0.78
N PRO A 158 1.44 -23.45 -2.03
CA PRO A 158 0.42 -24.44 -2.33
C PRO A 158 0.84 -25.83 -1.86
N ARG A 159 -0.11 -26.59 -1.35
CA ARG A 159 0.14 -27.97 -0.98
C ARG A 159 0.59 -28.79 -2.20
N PRO A 160 1.59 -29.67 -2.07
CA PRO A 160 2.04 -30.50 -3.18
C PRO A 160 0.93 -31.39 -3.78
N ASP A 161 -0.05 -31.80 -2.97
CA ASP A 161 -1.20 -32.60 -3.38
C ASP A 161 -2.34 -31.78 -4.03
N ARG A 162 -2.29 -30.45 -3.96
CA ARG A 162 -3.27 -29.54 -4.56
C ARG A 162 -2.54 -28.37 -5.25
N PRO A 163 -1.82 -28.62 -6.35
CA PRO A 163 -1.11 -27.56 -7.05
C PRO A 163 -2.13 -26.55 -7.61
N GLY A 164 -2.08 -25.32 -7.10
CA GLY A 164 -2.82 -24.20 -7.69
C GLY A 164 -2.18 -23.69 -8.99
N SER A 165 -2.80 -22.69 -9.62
CA SER A 165 -2.16 -21.94 -10.72
C SER A 165 -0.93 -21.18 -10.19
N ALA A 166 0.27 -21.69 -10.52
CA ALA A 166 1.52 -21.30 -9.86
C ALA A 166 1.98 -19.86 -10.12
N ARG A 167 1.65 -19.25 -11.28
CA ARG A 167 2.24 -17.97 -11.70
C ARG A 167 1.40 -16.73 -11.44
N ALA A 168 0.07 -16.84 -11.43
CA ALA A 168 -0.80 -15.66 -11.30
C ALA A 168 -0.85 -15.10 -9.86
N ASN A 169 -0.44 -15.89 -8.86
CA ASN A 169 -0.65 -15.58 -7.44
C ASN A 169 0.64 -15.52 -6.60
N LEU A 170 1.81 -15.61 -7.23
CA LEU A 170 3.09 -15.52 -6.51
C LEU A 170 3.30 -14.10 -5.98
N ARG A 171 3.40 -13.97 -4.66
CA ARG A 171 3.66 -12.71 -3.96
C ARG A 171 4.92 -12.87 -3.13
N LEU A 172 5.99 -12.23 -3.57
CA LEU A 172 7.29 -12.27 -2.90
C LEU A 172 7.53 -10.98 -2.15
N PHE A 173 8.18 -11.11 -0.98
CA PHE A 173 8.50 -9.98 -0.12
C PHE A 173 9.95 -10.07 0.34
N VAL A 174 10.67 -8.95 0.30
CA VAL A 174 12.01 -8.81 0.88
C VAL A 174 11.92 -7.72 1.93
N ASN A 175 12.19 -8.05 3.20
CA ASN A 175 12.04 -7.13 4.33
C ASN A 175 10.68 -6.40 4.34
N SER A 176 9.59 -7.18 4.19
CA SER A 176 8.21 -6.69 4.08
C SER A 176 7.93 -5.78 2.88
N ARG A 177 8.82 -5.70 1.88
CA ARG A 177 8.56 -4.97 0.63
C ARG A 177 8.15 -5.94 -0.47
N PRO A 178 7.00 -5.73 -1.13
CA PRO A 178 6.61 -6.56 -2.25
C PRO A 178 7.60 -6.37 -3.40
N VAL A 179 8.08 -7.48 -3.97
CA VAL A 179 8.96 -7.50 -5.14
C VAL A 179 8.31 -8.30 -6.25
N ARG A 180 8.50 -7.85 -7.49
CA ARG A 180 8.19 -8.64 -8.68
C ARG A 180 9.50 -9.08 -9.29
N ASP A 181 9.80 -10.36 -9.17
CA ASP A 181 10.89 -10.96 -9.93
C ASP A 181 10.37 -11.36 -11.32
N ARG A 182 11.17 -11.10 -12.36
CA ARG A 182 10.91 -11.56 -13.73
C ARG A 182 11.53 -12.93 -14.03
N ALA A 183 12.42 -13.42 -13.16
CA ALA A 183 13.14 -14.68 -13.31
C ALA A 183 12.37 -15.89 -12.77
N VAL A 184 11.20 -15.70 -12.16
CA VAL A 184 10.30 -16.75 -11.63
C VAL A 184 8.96 -16.74 -12.37
#